data_AF-A0A523AXG8-F1
#
_entry.id   AF-A0A523AXG8-F1
#
_cell.length_a   1.000
_cell.length_b   1.000
_cell.length_c   1.000
_cell.angle_alpha   90.00
_cell.angle_beta   90.00
_cell.angle_gamma   90.00
#
_symmetry.space_group_name_H-M   'P 1'
#
loop_
_entity.id
_entity.type
_entity.pdbx_description
1 polymer ?
#
loop_
_entity_poly.entity_id
_entity_poly.type
_entity_poly.pdbx_seq_one_letter_code
_entity_poly.pdbx_strand_id
1 'polypeptide(L)'
;PRSVAAIAVGELLEMGRGELLSLLGVALLAGALSTLLVLPLGRLVFSNISKVPYRILCLSIFLFILFLTLFLCGPVGLPLLFTATAIGLLPGRVGVRRSHGMGVILLPCTLYFLGLRSL
;
A
#
# COMPACT_ATOMS: atom_id res chain seq x y z
N PRO A 1 22.74 -4.12 3.93
CA PRO A 1 21.42 -3.91 4.58
C PRO A 1 20.71 -2.68 4.00
N ARG A 2 19.63 -2.86 3.24
CA ARG A 2 18.85 -1.78 2.58
C ARG A 2 17.44 -1.60 3.14
N SER A 3 17.16 -2.24 4.28
CA SER A 3 15.90 -2.07 4.97
C SER A 3 15.97 -0.76 5.74
N VAL A 4 15.05 0.16 5.47
CA VAL A 4 14.89 1.43 6.21
C VAL A 4 14.87 1.18 7.72
N ALA A 5 14.30 0.05 8.15
CA ALA A 5 14.30 -0.36 9.56
C ALA A 5 15.72 -0.58 10.13
N ALA A 6 16.65 -1.15 9.36
CA ALA A 6 18.02 -1.38 9.84
C ALA A 6 18.84 -0.08 9.95
N ILE A 7 18.56 0.89 9.08
CA ILE A 7 19.21 2.21 9.09
C ILE A 7 18.67 3.04 10.26
N ALA A 8 17.35 3.01 10.49
CA ALA A 8 16.73 3.64 11.65
C ALA A 8 17.26 3.04 12.97
N VAL A 9 17.41 1.71 13.06
CA VAL A 9 17.94 1.07 14.27
C VAL A 9 19.41 1.42 14.52
N GLY A 10 20.21 1.66 13.47
CA GLY A 10 21.61 2.10 13.59
C GLY A 10 21.75 3.49 14.23
N GLU A 11 20.99 4.45 13.73
CA GLU A 11 20.93 5.83 14.26
C GLU A 11 20.40 5.88 15.71
N LEU A 12 19.47 4.97 16.04
CA LEU A 12 18.91 4.87 17.38
C LEU A 12 19.87 4.26 18.42
N LEU A 13 20.89 3.53 17.99
CA LEU A 13 21.85 2.89 18.89
C LEU A 13 22.94 3.87 19.36
N GLU A 14 23.20 4.93 18.59
CA GLU A 14 24.04 6.06 19.02
C GLU A 14 23.33 6.96 20.05
N MET A 15 21.99 6.89 20.10
CA MET A 15 21.13 7.67 21.00
C MET A 15 20.91 6.92 22.32
N GLY A 16 21.13 7.61 23.45
CA GLY A 16 21.26 6.99 24.77
C GLY A 16 20.01 6.23 25.26
N ARG A 17 20.19 5.34 26.26
CA ARG A 17 19.14 4.48 26.88
C ARG A 17 17.79 5.17 27.16
N GLY A 18 17.78 6.50 27.39
CA GLY A 18 16.56 7.28 27.62
C GLY A 18 15.70 7.52 26.38
N GLU A 19 16.30 7.69 25.20
CA GLU A 19 15.59 7.95 23.94
C GLU A 19 14.95 6.67 23.38
N LEU A 20 15.58 5.52 23.63
CA LEU A 20 15.01 4.22 23.31
C LEU A 20 13.70 3.94 24.08
N LEU A 21 13.65 4.33 25.37
CA LEU A 21 12.44 4.17 26.18
C LEU A 21 11.32 5.11 25.72
N SER A 22 11.63 6.35 25.34
CA SER A 22 10.63 7.31 24.86
C SER A 22 10.07 6.89 23.50
N LEU A 23 10.91 6.41 22.58
CA LEU A 23 10.47 5.89 21.28
C LEU A 23 9.61 4.64 21.41
N LEU A 24 9.99 3.70 22.30
CA LEU A 24 9.17 2.53 22.58
C LEU A 24 7.81 2.93 23.15
N GLY A 25 7.79 3.92 24.05
CA GLY A 25 6.55 4.49 24.60
C GLY A 25 5.67 5.10 23.52
N VAL A 26 6.22 5.95 22.64
CA VAL A 26 5.46 6.59 21.55
C VAL A 26 4.99 5.56 20.53
N ALA A 27 5.80 4.55 20.20
CA ALA A 27 5.40 3.48 19.28
C ALA A 27 4.24 2.65 19.85
N LEU A 28 4.28 2.31 21.15
CA LEU A 28 3.21 1.58 21.81
C LEU A 28 1.93 2.41 21.86
N LEU A 29 2.04 3.70 22.20
CA LEU A 29 0.91 4.63 22.24
C LEU A 29 0.33 4.85 20.84
N ALA A 30 1.16 5.05 19.82
CA ALA A 30 0.70 5.23 18.44
C ALA A 30 -0.01 3.97 17.93
N GLY A 31 0.52 2.78 18.22
CA GLY A 31 -0.14 1.51 17.90
C GLY A 31 -1.46 1.33 18.65
N ALA A 32 -1.48 1.63 19.96
CA ALA A 32 -2.69 1.55 20.77
C ALA A 32 -3.78 2.51 20.27
N LEU A 33 -3.43 3.77 20.01
CA LEU A 33 -4.36 4.76 19.44
C LEU A 33 -4.84 4.33 18.04
N SER A 34 -3.94 3.83 17.18
CA SER A 34 -4.29 3.38 15.83
C SER A 34 -5.32 2.26 15.86
N THR A 35 -5.09 1.24 16.69
CA THR A 35 -6.05 0.12 16.84
C THR A 35 -7.38 0.60 17.42
N LEU A 36 -7.36 1.46 18.45
CA LEU A 36 -8.58 2.01 19.06
C LEU A 36 -9.42 2.82 18.06
N LEU A 37 -8.78 3.58 17.16
CA LEU A 37 -9.47 4.33 16.11
C LEU A 37 -9.97 3.43 14.98
N VAL A 38 -9.20 2.41 14.59
CA VAL A 38 -9.55 1.49 13.49
C VAL A 38 -10.83 0.71 13.79
N LEU A 39 -11.07 0.29 15.03
CA LEU A 39 -12.26 -0.50 15.39
C LEU A 39 -13.60 0.23 15.08
N PRO A 40 -13.86 1.47 15.55
CA PRO A 40 -15.09 2.20 15.25
C PRO A 40 -15.14 2.67 13.79
N LEU A 41 -14.02 3.13 13.22
CA LEU A 41 -13.95 3.54 11.82
C LEU A 41 -14.25 2.37 10.88
N GLY A 42 -13.70 1.18 11.16
CA GLY A 42 -13.95 -0.02 10.38
C GLY A 42 -15.42 -0.42 10.39
N ARG A 43 -16.10 -0.35 11.54
CA ARG A 43 -17.55 -0.63 11.64
C ARG A 43 -18.41 0.40 10.90
N LEU A 44 -18.06 1.69 11.00
CA LEU A 44 -18.78 2.77 10.32
C LEU A 44 -18.64 2.65 8.79
N VAL A 45 -17.43 2.37 8.31
CA VAL A 45 -17.18 2.14 6.88
C VAL A 45 -17.90 0.90 6.40
N PHE A 46 -17.86 -0.24 7.13
CA PHE A 46 -18.58 -1.45 6.73
C PHE A 46 -20.11 -1.26 6.65
N SER A 47 -20.68 -0.51 7.61
CA SER A 47 -22.12 -0.20 7.60
C SER A 47 -22.51 0.66 6.38
N ASN A 48 -21.68 1.65 6.03
CA ASN A 48 -21.92 2.51 4.88
C ASN A 48 -21.60 1.83 3.53
N ILE A 49 -20.62 0.91 3.49
CA ILE A 49 -20.17 0.30 2.23
C ILE A 49 -21.23 -0.64 1.65
N SER A 50 -22.09 -1.24 2.49
CA SER A 50 -23.18 -2.11 2.03
C SER A 50 -24.27 -1.34 1.27
N LYS A 51 -24.33 -0.01 1.38
CA LYS A 51 -25.29 0.85 0.65
C LYS A 51 -24.68 1.62 -0.51
N VAL A 52 -23.35 1.66 -0.62
CA VAL A 52 -22.69 2.38 -1.70
C VAL A 52 -22.54 1.44 -2.89
N PRO A 53 -23.14 1.72 -4.06
CA PRO A 53 -22.93 0.91 -5.23
C PRO A 53 -21.44 0.96 -5.61
N TYR A 54 -20.85 -0.21 -5.80
CA TYR A 54 -19.42 -0.40 -6.14
C TYR A 54 -18.96 0.51 -7.30
N ARG A 55 -19.88 0.83 -8.21
CA ARG A 55 -19.67 1.73 -9.34
C ARG A 55 -19.33 3.17 -8.93
N ILE A 56 -19.99 3.72 -7.91
CA ILE A 56 -19.73 5.08 -7.42
C ILE A 56 -18.40 5.12 -6.68
N LEU A 57 -18.09 4.07 -5.93
CA LEU A 57 -16.82 3.94 -5.21
C LEU A 57 -15.63 3.91 -6.19
N CYS A 58 -15.70 3.06 -7.22
CA CYS A 58 -14.68 3.00 -8.26
C CYS A 58 -14.55 4.31 -9.02
N LEU A 59 -15.66 4.98 -9.33
CA LEU A 59 -15.64 6.26 -10.04
C LEU A 59 -14.98 7.35 -9.19
N SER A 60 -15.29 7.40 -7.90
CA SER A 60 -14.69 8.36 -6.96
C SER A 60 -13.18 8.16 -6.85
N ILE A 61 -12.72 6.92 -6.71
CA ILE A 61 -11.29 6.59 -6.65
C ILE A 61 -10.59 6.97 -7.96
N PHE A 62 -11.19 6.65 -9.10
CA PHE A 62 -10.64 6.99 -10.41
C PHE A 62 -10.50 8.51 -10.57
N LEU A 63 -11.53 9.28 -10.22
CA LEU A 63 -11.50 10.74 -10.30
C LEU A 63 -10.43 11.33 -9.38
N PHE A 64 -10.30 10.79 -8.17
CA PHE A 64 -9.31 11.23 -7.19
C PHE A 64 -7.88 11.00 -7.69
N ILE A 65 -7.59 9.80 -8.22
CA ILE A 65 -6.27 9.47 -8.78
C ILE A 65 -5.95 10.35 -10.00
N LEU A 66 -6.94 10.62 -10.85
CA LEU A 66 -6.79 11.49 -12.01
C LEU A 66 -6.44 12.92 -11.58
N PHE A 67 -7.16 13.47 -10.60
CA PHE A 67 -6.88 14.78 -10.03
C PHE A 67 -5.47 14.85 -9.41
N LEU A 68 -5.10 13.85 -8.59
CA LEU A 68 -3.80 13.80 -7.94
C LEU A 68 -2.66 13.70 -8.96
N THR A 69 -2.85 12.92 -10.02
CA THR A 69 -1.88 12.76 -11.12
C THR A 69 -1.68 14.08 -11.87
N LEU A 70 -2.76 14.81 -12.16
CA LEU A 70 -2.66 16.12 -12.81
C LEU A 70 -1.95 17.14 -11.92
N PHE A 71 -2.25 17.13 -10.62
CA PHE A 71 -1.65 18.07 -9.66
C PHE A 71 -0.15 17.79 -9.43
N LEU A 72 0.25 16.52 -9.35
CA LEU A 72 1.61 16.14 -8.99
C LEU A 72 2.55 15.92 -10.19
N CYS A 73 2.01 15.44 -11.32
CA CYS A 73 2.80 15.01 -12.48
C CYS A 73 2.62 15.92 -13.72
N GLY A 74 1.64 16.83 -13.71
CA GLY A 74 1.33 17.70 -14.85
C GLY A 74 0.78 16.93 -16.07
N PRO A 75 0.77 17.54 -17.28
CA PRO A 75 0.13 16.96 -18.48
C PRO A 75 0.78 15.65 -18.97
N VAL A 76 2.00 15.34 -18.52
CA VAL A 76 2.72 14.09 -18.83
C VAL A 76 2.11 12.89 -18.07
N GLY A 77 1.32 13.14 -17.02
CA GLY A 77 0.64 12.09 -16.25
C GLY A 77 -0.53 11.42 -16.99
N LEU A 78 -1.10 12.06 -18.03
CA LEU A 78 -2.22 11.50 -18.79
C LEU A 78 -1.89 10.18 -19.53
N PRO A 79 -0.82 10.10 -20.34
CA PRO A 79 -0.43 8.85 -20.99
C PRO A 79 -0.02 7.76 -19.97
N LEU A 80 0.56 8.15 -18.83
CA LEU A 80 0.90 7.23 -17.75
C LEU A 80 -0.36 6.64 -17.11
N LEU A 81 -1.37 7.47 -16.83
CA LEU A 81 -2.65 7.02 -16.28
C LEU A 81 -3.38 6.10 -17.27
N PHE A 82 -3.31 6.39 -18.56
CA PHE A 82 -3.94 5.58 -19.61
C PHE A 82 -3.28 4.20 -19.73
N THR A 83 -1.96 4.16 -19.80
CA THR A 83 -1.20 2.90 -19.84
C THR A 83 -1.38 2.08 -18.56
N ALA A 84 -1.33 2.70 -17.39
CA ALA A 84 -1.60 2.05 -16.11
C ALA A 84 -3.04 1.48 -16.03
N THR A 85 -4.03 2.23 -16.53
CA THR A 85 -5.44 1.77 -16.57
C THR A 85 -5.60 0.58 -17.52
N ALA A 86 -4.96 0.61 -18.70
CA ALA A 86 -4.97 -0.50 -19.64
C ALA A 86 -4.35 -1.77 -19.01
N ILE A 87 -3.20 -1.63 -18.33
CA ILE A 87 -2.53 -2.73 -17.61
C ILE A 87 -3.40 -3.24 -16.45
N GLY A 88 -4.08 -2.35 -15.72
CA GLY A 88 -4.97 -2.72 -14.62
C GLY A 88 -6.27 -3.39 -15.06
N LEU A 89 -6.76 -3.10 -16.27
CA LEU A 89 -8.00 -3.67 -16.82
C LEU A 89 -7.77 -5.02 -17.55
N LEU A 90 -6.55 -5.29 -17.99
CA LEU A 90 -6.11 -6.55 -18.60
C LEU A 90 -6.59 -7.82 -17.86
N PRO A 91 -6.39 -7.97 -16.53
CA PRO A 91 -6.86 -9.15 -15.80
C PRO A 91 -8.39 -9.30 -15.79
N GLY A 92 -9.13 -8.19 -15.91
CA GLY A 92 -10.60 -8.22 -15.98
C GLY A 92 -11.16 -8.69 -17.33
N ARG A 93 -10.40 -8.54 -18.42
CA ARG A 93 -10.84 -8.94 -19.78
C ARG A 93 -10.48 -10.37 -20.15
N VAL A 94 -9.42 -10.93 -19.56
CA VAL A 94 -8.97 -12.30 -19.84
C VAL A 94 -9.72 -13.34 -18.98
N GLY A 95 -10.63 -12.92 -18.10
CA GLY A 95 -11.44 -13.83 -17.27
C GLY A 95 -10.63 -14.56 -16.19
N VAL A 96 -9.37 -14.16 -15.97
CA VAL A 96 -8.48 -14.77 -14.99
C VAL A 96 -8.69 -14.09 -13.64
N ARG A 97 -8.61 -14.86 -12.56
CA ARG A 97 -8.73 -14.32 -11.19
C ARG A 97 -7.69 -13.21 -11.01
N ARG A 98 -8.06 -12.10 -10.34
CA ARG A 98 -7.16 -10.97 -9.99
C ARG A 98 -5.84 -11.42 -9.36
N SER A 99 -5.81 -12.62 -8.77
CA SER A 99 -4.60 -13.25 -8.24
C SER A 99 -3.52 -13.54 -9.28
N HIS A 100 -3.81 -13.67 -10.58
CA HIS A 100 -2.77 -13.82 -11.61
C HIS A 100 -1.98 -12.51 -11.82
N GLY A 101 -2.64 -11.36 -11.73
CA GLY A 101 -1.98 -10.05 -11.82
C GLY A 101 -1.08 -9.75 -10.62
N MET A 102 -1.45 -10.22 -9.42
CA MET A 102 -0.56 -10.19 -8.25
C MET A 102 0.47 -11.34 -8.27
N GLY A 103 0.11 -12.46 -8.89
CA GLY A 103 0.93 -13.66 -9.02
C GLY A 103 2.17 -13.45 -9.87
N VAL A 104 2.14 -12.53 -10.85
CA VAL A 104 3.33 -12.18 -11.64
C VAL A 104 4.45 -11.54 -10.81
N ILE A 105 4.11 -10.95 -9.65
CA ILE A 105 5.09 -10.45 -8.68
C ILE A 105 5.41 -11.52 -7.65
N LEU A 106 4.42 -12.31 -7.23
CA LEU A 106 4.61 -13.39 -6.27
C LEU A 106 5.52 -14.50 -6.80
N LEU A 107 5.41 -14.84 -8.09
CA LEU A 107 6.17 -15.90 -8.76
C LEU A 107 7.69 -15.61 -8.83
N PRO A 108 8.17 -14.43 -9.26
CA PRO A 108 9.59 -14.11 -9.16
C PRO A 108 10.04 -13.95 -7.71
N CYS A 109 9.19 -13.46 -6.80
CA CYS A 109 9.53 -13.40 -5.37
C CYS A 109 9.73 -14.79 -4.75
N THR A 110 8.85 -15.75 -5.03
CA THR A 110 9.01 -17.12 -4.54
C THR A 110 10.20 -17.80 -5.18
N LEU A 111 10.46 -17.60 -6.48
CA LEU A 111 11.66 -18.13 -7.15
C LEU A 111 12.96 -17.53 -6.59
N TYR A 112 12.96 -16.23 -6.28
CA TYR A 112 14.08 -15.52 -5.68
C TYR A 112 14.38 -16.05 -4.26
N PHE A 113 13.35 -16.27 -3.45
CA PHE A 113 13.51 -16.82 -2.10
C PHE A 113 13.81 -18.32 -2.08
N LEU A 114 13.36 -19.09 -3.09
CA LEU A 114 13.58 -20.53 -3.19
C LEU A 114 15.01 -20.87 -3.66
N GLY A 115 15.83 -19.88 -4.03
CA GLY A 115 17.25 -20.09 -4.25
C GLY A 115 17.69 -20.06 -5.71
N LEU A 116 17.02 -19.35 -6.61
CA LEU A 116 17.59 -19.03 -7.93
C LEU A 116 18.69 -17.96 -7.87
N ARG A 117 19.54 -18.05 -6.84
CA ARG A 117 20.83 -17.36 -6.66
C ARG A 117 21.91 -18.36 -6.23
N SER A 118 21.68 -19.67 -6.38
CA SER A 118 22.66 -20.72 -6.14
C SER A 118 22.99 -21.52 -7.40
N LEU A 119 22.79 -20.96 -8.59
CA LEU A 119 23.37 -21.41 -9.86
C LEU A 119 23.95 -20.21 -10.58
#